data_AF-A0A355FID3-F1
#
_entry.id   AF-A0A355FID3-F1
#
_cell.length_a   1.000
_cell.length_b   1.000
_cell.length_c   1.000
_cell.angle_alpha   90.00
_cell.angle_beta   90.00
_cell.angle_gamma   90.00
#
_symmetry.space_group_name_H-M   'P 1'
#
loop_
_entity.id
_entity.type
_entity.pdbx_description
1 polymer ?
#
loop_
_entity_poly.entity_id
_entity_poly.type
_entity_poly.pdbx_seq_one_letter_code
_entity_poly.pdbx_strand_id
1 'polypeptide(L)'
;MSLKEKYKELIDAANQYGVSVNETANGLKFEGTVSSAELKNKLWEIYGKLDPNFKSADVILNVKVNAPVGSKVKVVTQQSNLNIRKGPGTDQPIVG
;
A
#
# COMPACT_ATOMS: atom_id res chain seq x y z
N MET A 1 19.28 11.11 13.38
CA MET A 1 18.93 10.75 12.00
C MET A 1 17.60 11.38 11.68
N SER A 2 17.52 12.10 10.57
CA SER A 2 16.26 12.66 10.08
C SER A 2 15.35 11.53 9.58
N LEU A 3 14.04 11.74 9.57
CA LEU A 3 13.08 10.78 9.00
C LEU A 3 13.45 10.40 7.56
N LYS A 4 13.92 11.38 6.78
CA LYS A 4 14.42 11.16 5.42
C LYS A 4 15.61 10.20 5.33
N GLU A 5 16.49 10.18 6.34
CA GLU A 5 17.62 9.24 6.37
C GLU A 5 17.14 7.83 6.72
N LYS A 6 16.23 7.69 7.70
CA LYS A 6 15.63 6.40 8.07
C LYS A 6 14.86 5.78 6.89
N TYR A 7 14.10 6.59 6.16
CA TYR A 7 13.23 6.15 5.07
C TYR A 7 13.83 6.37 3.67
N LYS A 8 15.15 6.58 3.55
CA LYS A 8 15.80 6.87 2.27
C LYS A 8 15.52 5.82 1.19
N GLU A 9 15.58 4.54 1.56
CA GLU A 9 15.29 3.41 0.65
C GLU A 9 13.84 3.46 0.14
N LEU A 10 12.89 3.77 1.03
CA LEU A 10 11.47 3.91 0.66
C LEU A 10 11.23 5.12 -0.25
N ILE A 11 11.91 6.25 0.02
CA ILE A 11 11.83 7.47 -0.78
C ILE A 11 12.38 7.22 -2.19
N ASP A 12 13.51 6.53 -2.33
CA ASP A 12 14.10 6.21 -3.64
C ASP A 12 13.15 5.34 -4.46
N ALA A 13 12.64 4.25 -3.87
CA ALA A 13 11.67 3.37 -4.52
C ALA A 13 10.37 4.12 -4.92
N ALA A 14 9.87 5.01 -4.05
CA ALA A 14 8.68 5.80 -4.34
C ALA A 14 8.89 6.72 -5.55
N ASN A 15 10.02 7.42 -5.62
CA ASN A 15 10.35 8.29 -6.76
C ASN A 15 10.47 7.49 -8.07
N GLN A 16 11.07 6.30 -8.03
CA GLN A 16 11.15 5.41 -9.20
C GLN A 16 9.77 5.00 -9.73
N TYR A 17 8.78 4.87 -8.84
CA TYR A 17 7.41 4.47 -9.20
C TYR A 17 6.48 5.65 -9.48
N GLY A 18 7.00 6.88 -9.50
CA GLY A 18 6.20 8.09 -9.74
C GLY A 18 5.29 8.47 -8.57
N VAL A 19 5.63 8.04 -7.34
CA VAL A 19 4.92 8.41 -6.12
C VAL A 19 5.58 9.66 -5.53
N SER A 20 4.81 10.71 -5.36
CA SER A 20 5.26 11.96 -4.77
C SER A 20 5.48 11.80 -3.26
N VAL A 21 6.62 12.27 -2.77
CA VAL A 21 6.96 12.24 -1.34
C VAL A 21 6.96 13.67 -0.80
N ASN A 22 6.12 13.92 0.20
CA ASN A 22 5.98 15.21 0.86
C ASN A 22 6.27 15.07 2.35
N GLU A 23 7.05 15.98 2.91
CA GLU A 23 7.27 16.04 4.36
C GLU A 23 6.18 16.91 5.00
N THR A 24 5.56 16.39 6.05
CA THR A 24 4.49 17.06 6.79
C THR A 24 4.83 17.11 8.27
N ALA A 25 4.10 17.91 9.05
CA ALA A 25 4.31 18.04 10.50
C ALA A 25 4.19 16.71 11.27
N ASN A 26 3.48 15.72 10.70
CA ASN A 26 3.29 14.40 11.30
C ASN A 26 4.16 13.30 10.67
N GLY A 27 5.02 13.61 9.70
CA GLY A 27 5.88 12.62 9.05
C GLY A 27 5.92 12.73 7.52
N LEU A 28 6.45 11.69 6.87
CA LEU A 28 6.58 11.58 5.42
C LEU A 28 5.31 11.03 4.79
N LYS A 29 4.70 11.80 3.90
CA LYS A 29 3.50 11.45 3.17
C LYS A 29 3.85 11.05 1.74
N PHE A 30 3.50 9.83 1.37
CA PHE A 30 3.69 9.27 0.04
C PHE A 30 2.34 9.23 -0.67
N GLU A 31 2.20 9.96 -1.77
CA GLU A 31 0.95 10.07 -2.53
C GLU A 31 1.21 9.85 -4.01
N GLY A 32 0.43 8.96 -4.62
CA GLY A 32 0.55 8.70 -6.04
C GLY A 32 -0.32 7.53 -6.50
N THR A 33 -0.34 7.34 -7.81
CA THR A 33 -1.01 6.21 -8.44
C THR A 33 0.04 5.37 -9.16
N VAL A 34 0.19 4.11 -8.75
CA VAL A 34 1.08 3.16 -9.40
C VAL A 34 0.33 2.27 -10.39
N SER A 35 1.05 1.80 -11.40
CA SER A 35 0.50 0.98 -12.48
C SER A 35 0.18 -0.47 -12.06
N SER A 36 0.79 -0.97 -10.98
CA SER A 36 0.61 -2.36 -10.53
C SER A 36 0.57 -2.47 -9.00
N ALA A 37 -0.20 -3.45 -8.52
CA ALA A 37 -0.24 -3.83 -7.10
C ALA A 37 1.11 -4.34 -6.60
N GLU A 38 1.94 -4.92 -7.46
CA GLU A 38 3.28 -5.39 -7.09
C GLU A 38 4.20 -4.24 -6.65
N LEU A 39 4.12 -3.10 -7.34
CA LEU A 39 4.90 -1.91 -6.96
C LEU A 39 4.45 -1.38 -5.60
N LYS A 40 3.13 -1.34 -5.37
CA LYS A 40 2.57 -0.99 -4.06
C LYS A 40 3.04 -1.97 -2.98
N ASN A 41 3.02 -3.27 -3.24
CA ASN A 41 3.46 -4.28 -2.29
C ASN A 41 4.96 -4.12 -1.96
N LYS A 42 5.82 -3.88 -2.96
CA LYS A 42 7.25 -3.62 -2.71
C LYS A 42 7.48 -2.41 -1.80
N LEU A 43 6.73 -1.32 -1.98
CA LEU A 43 6.80 -0.16 -1.08
C LEU A 43 6.41 -0.54 0.35
N TRP A 44 5.36 -1.34 0.52
CA TRP A 44 4.96 -1.85 1.84
C TRP A 44 5.99 -2.80 2.46
N GLU A 45 6.63 -3.66 1.67
CA GLU A 45 7.69 -4.56 2.14
C GLU A 45 8.91 -3.79 2.62
N ILE A 46 9.36 -2.78 1.87
CA ILE A 46 10.44 -1.88 2.27
C ILE A 46 10.06 -1.16 3.57
N TYR A 47 8.85 -0.61 3.63
CA TYR A 47 8.39 0.06 4.83
C TYR A 47 8.35 -0.88 6.05
N GLY A 48 7.86 -2.12 5.89
CA GLY A 48 7.85 -3.12 6.96
C GLY A 48 9.24 -3.60 7.40
N LYS A 49 10.25 -3.57 6.53
CA LYS A 49 11.64 -3.83 6.93
C LYS A 49 12.21 -2.70 7.79
N LEU A 50 11.88 -1.46 7.44
CA LEU A 50 12.33 -0.26 8.16
C LEU A 50 11.55 -0.04 9.46
N ASP A 51 10.28 -0.41 9.47
CA ASP A 51 9.37 -0.29 10.61
C ASP A 51 8.43 -1.50 10.71
N PRO A 52 8.88 -2.61 11.34
CA PRO A 52 8.11 -3.85 11.40
C PRO A 52 6.79 -3.72 12.14
N ASN A 53 6.67 -2.72 13.01
CA ASN A 53 5.49 -2.51 13.83
C ASN A 53 4.51 -1.52 13.19
N PHE A 54 4.93 -0.74 12.18
CA PHE A 54 4.12 0.32 11.55
C PHE A 54 3.50 1.31 12.56
N LYS A 55 4.12 1.45 13.75
CA LYS A 55 3.60 2.27 14.87
C LYS A 55 4.14 3.67 14.88
N SER A 56 5.27 3.85 14.21
CA SER A 56 5.83 5.14 13.88
C SER A 56 4.87 5.83 12.92
N ALA A 57 4.05 6.74 13.45
CA ALA A 57 3.19 7.64 12.66
C ALA A 57 3.99 8.53 11.66
N ASP A 58 5.31 8.35 11.64
CA ASP A 58 6.34 8.87 10.75
C ASP A 58 6.06 8.71 9.25
N VAL A 59 5.26 7.74 8.80
CA VAL A 59 5.00 7.50 7.36
C VAL A 59 3.52 7.31 7.09
N ILE A 60 3.01 8.05 6.11
CA ILE A 60 1.67 7.88 5.54
C ILE A 60 1.83 7.40 4.10
N LEU A 61 1.56 6.11 3.85
CA LEU A 61 1.67 5.49 2.52
C LEU A 61 0.32 5.45 1.79
N ASN A 62 -0.05 6.56 1.15
CA ASN A 62 -1.30 6.71 0.41
C ASN A 62 -1.10 6.49 -1.11
N VAL A 63 -0.79 5.25 -1.47
CA VAL A 63 -0.55 4.83 -2.86
C VAL A 63 -1.78 4.10 -3.41
N LYS A 64 -2.30 4.60 -4.53
CA LYS A 64 -3.42 4.00 -5.27
C LYS A 64 -2.90 3.10 -6.38
N VAL A 65 -3.62 2.03 -6.69
CA VAL A 65 -3.35 1.19 -7.86
C VAL A 65 -4.45 1.47 -8.87
N ASN A 66 -4.08 1.78 -10.11
CA ASN A 66 -5.08 1.96 -11.17
C ASN A 66 -5.63 0.60 -11.62
N ALA A 67 -6.77 0.19 -11.05
CA ALA A 67 -7.48 -1.04 -11.39
C ALA A 67 -8.83 -0.70 -12.03
N PRO A 68 -8.94 -0.65 -13.37
CA PRO A 68 -10.20 -0.39 -14.05
C PRO A 68 -11.27 -1.47 -13.77
N VAL A 69 -12.54 -1.13 -14.01
CA VAL A 69 -13.65 -2.07 -13.88
C VAL A 69 -13.41 -3.30 -14.76
N GLY A 70 -13.56 -4.49 -14.19
CA GLY A 70 -13.31 -5.76 -14.88
C GLY A 70 -11.86 -6.24 -14.81
N SER A 71 -10.95 -5.51 -14.15
CA SER A 71 -9.61 -6.01 -13.86
C SER A 71 -9.66 -7.30 -13.03
N LYS A 72 -8.84 -8.28 -13.43
CA LYS A 72 -8.63 -9.49 -12.63
C LYS A 72 -7.78 -9.14 -11.43
N VAL A 73 -8.24 -9.55 -10.25
CA VAL A 73 -7.50 -9.42 -8.99
C VAL A 73 -7.20 -10.81 -8.44
N LYS A 74 -6.03 -10.96 -7.81
CA LYS A 74 -5.67 -12.18 -7.08
C LYS A 74 -5.84 -11.90 -5.59
N VAL A 75 -6.65 -12.72 -4.93
CA VAL A 75 -6.75 -12.70 -3.47
C VAL A 75 -5.80 -13.75 -2.91
N VAL A 76 -5.00 -13.36 -1.91
CA VAL A 76 -4.06 -14.25 -1.22
C VAL A 76 -4.48 -14.30 0.24
N THR A 77 -4.90 -15.47 0.71
CA THR A 77 -5.29 -15.69 2.12
C THR A 77 -4.38 -16.72 2.76
N GLN A 78 -4.16 -16.58 4.07
CA GLN A 78 -3.40 -17.56 4.86
C GLN A 78 -4.25 -18.78 5.26
N GLN A 79 -5.58 -18.64 5.29
CA GLN A 79 -6.53 -19.68 5.64
C GLN A 79 -7.67 -19.75 4.61
N SER A 80 -8.35 -20.90 4.55
CA SER A 80 -9.24 -21.31 3.45
C SER A 80 -10.70 -20.88 3.57
N ASN A 81 -11.10 -20.10 4.57
CA ASN A 81 -12.50 -19.67 4.76
C ASN A 81 -12.72 -18.22 4.29
N LEU A 82 -12.51 -17.95 3.00
CA LEU A 82 -12.80 -16.65 2.40
C LEU A 82 -14.17 -16.66 1.74
N ASN A 83 -14.98 -15.65 2.01
CA ASN A 83 -16.20 -15.37 1.25
C ASN A 83 -16.05 -14.01 0.57
N ILE A 84 -16.06 -13.99 -0.76
CA ILE A 84 -16.05 -12.79 -1.60
C ILE A 84 -17.50 -12.44 -1.91
N ARG A 85 -17.91 -11.20 -1.62
CA ARG A 85 -19.29 -10.74 -1.85
C ARG A 85 -19.36 -9.70 -2.96
N LYS A 86 -20.49 -9.68 -3.67
CA LYS A 86 -20.73 -8.78 -4.82
C LYS A 86 -20.82 -7.30 -4.43
N GLY A 87 -21.15 -7.01 -3.17
CA GLY A 87 -21.29 -5.65 -2.67
C GLY A 87 -20.95 -5.54 -1.18
N PRO A 88 -20.97 -4.32 -0.62
CA PRO A 88 -20.79 -4.12 0.81
C PRO A 88 -22.01 -4.70 1.57
N GLY A 89 -21.78 -5.61 2.52
CA GLY A 89 -22.82 -6.18 3.38
C GLY A 89 -22.84 -7.71 3.38
N THR A 90 -23.26 -8.29 4.50
CA THR A 90 -23.37 -9.75 4.70
C THR A 90 -24.58 -10.38 4.02
N ASP A 91 -25.55 -9.56 3.60
CA ASP A 91 -26.75 -9.97 2.87
C ASP A 91 -26.49 -10.15 1.36
N GLN A 92 -25.33 -9.71 0.88
CA GLN A 92 -24.94 -9.80 -0.52
C GLN A 92 -24.55 -11.22 -0.90
N PRO A 93 -24.83 -11.68 -2.13
CA PRO A 93 -24.48 -13.03 -2.56
C PRO A 93 -22.97 -13.27 -2.52
N ILE A 94 -22.58 -14.50 -2.14
CA ILE A 94 -21.20 -15.00 -2.18
C ILE A 94 -20.88 -15.36 -3.63
N VAL A 95 -19.76 -14.85 -4.13
CA VAL A 95 -19.29 -15.03 -5.52
C VAL A 95 -17.95 -15.76 -5.60
N GLY A 96 -17.39 -16.20 -4.46
CA GLY A 96 -16.15 -16.96 -4.37
C GLY A 96 -15.61 -17.03 -2.95
#